data_AF-A0A5N5SUS1-F1
#
_entry.id   AF-A0A5N5SUS1-F1
#
_cell.length_a   1.000
_cell.length_b   1.000
_cell.length_c   1.000
_cell.angle_alpha   90.00
_cell.angle_beta   90.00
_cell.angle_gamma   90.00
#
_symmetry.space_group_name_H-M   'P 1'
#
loop_
_entity.id
_entity.type
_entity.pdbx_description
1 polymer ?
#
loop_
_entity_poly.entity_id
_entity_poly.type
_entity_poly.pdbx_seq_one_letter_code
_entity_poly.pdbx_strand_id
1 'polypeptide(L)'
;MEKVLYKSRSDNSFNRNAVFSLLENPVVKLIADKHHVTPAQVLIRYCIEKEVVVIPRSFNEERMKCNQEVFNFALDETDKTAFSFG
;
A
#
# COMPACT_ATOMS: atom_id res chain seq x y z
N MET A 1 27.07 24.70 -17.28
CA MET A 1 26.20 23.55 -17.58
C MET A 1 26.89 22.31 -17.09
N GLU A 2 26.49 21.80 -15.93
CA GLU A 2 27.10 20.62 -15.31
C GLU A 2 25.98 19.67 -14.93
N LYS A 3 26.06 18.44 -15.44
CA LYS A 3 25.06 17.38 -15.28
C LYS A 3 25.05 16.98 -13.80
N VAL A 4 24.01 17.41 -13.08
CA VAL A 4 23.70 16.88 -11.75
C VAL A 4 23.43 15.39 -11.89
N LEU A 5 24.37 14.58 -11.41
CA LEU A 5 24.25 13.13 -11.33
C LEU A 5 22.95 12.76 -10.62
N TYR A 6 22.03 12.17 -11.37
CA TYR A 6 20.85 11.51 -10.81
C TYR A 6 21.32 10.30 -10.01
N LYS A 7 21.58 10.50 -8.72
CA LYS A 7 21.90 9.44 -7.79
C LYS A 7 20.65 8.56 -7.66
N SER A 8 20.74 7.34 -8.17
CA SER A 8 19.77 6.27 -7.96
C SER A 8 19.32 6.27 -6.51
N ARG A 9 18.04 6.56 -6.26
CA ARG A 9 17.44 6.70 -4.93
C ARG A 9 17.24 5.33 -4.27
N SER A 10 18.34 4.64 -3.98
CA SER A 10 18.39 3.53 -3.02
C SER A 10 18.61 4.03 -1.59
N ASP A 11 18.39 5.32 -1.31
CA ASP A 11 18.60 5.91 0.02
C ASP A 11 17.37 5.66 0.91
N ASN A 12 17.29 4.42 1.38
CA ASN A 12 16.32 3.95 2.35
C ASN A 12 16.90 4.19 3.76
N SER A 13 16.87 5.45 4.21
CA SER A 13 17.41 5.90 5.50
C SER A 13 16.41 5.75 6.67
N PHE A 14 15.36 4.95 6.50
CA PHE A 14 14.61 4.38 7.62
C PHE A 14 15.22 3.02 7.98
N ASN A 15 15.79 2.93 9.18
CA ASN A 15 16.42 1.74 9.73
C ASN A 15 15.52 0.48 9.55
N ARG A 16 16.00 -0.50 8.78
CA ARG A 16 15.26 -1.64 8.18
C ARG A 16 15.08 -2.86 9.09
N ASN A 17 15.36 -2.79 10.39
CA ASN A 17 15.51 -4.02 11.20
C ASN A 17 14.39 -4.35 12.21
N ALA A 18 13.27 -3.63 12.24
CA ALA A 18 12.11 -4.07 13.03
C ALA A 18 10.76 -3.43 12.63
N VAL A 19 10.63 -2.82 11.44
CA VAL A 19 9.32 -2.33 11.00
C VAL A 19 8.59 -3.48 10.35
N PHE A 20 7.66 -4.08 11.08
CA PHE A 20 6.75 -5.08 10.53
C PHE A 20 6.03 -4.43 9.35
N SER A 21 6.32 -4.90 8.14
CA SER A 21 5.68 -4.36 6.93
C SER A 21 4.22 -4.77 6.94
N LEU A 22 3.30 -3.80 6.89
CA LEU A 22 1.87 -4.09 6.76
C LEU A 22 1.54 -4.87 5.49
N LEU A 23 2.39 -4.79 4.47
CA LEU A 23 2.26 -5.59 3.24
C LEU A 23 2.50 -7.09 3.49
N GLU A 24 3.21 -7.43 4.56
CA GLU A 24 3.48 -8.83 4.97
C GLU A 24 2.49 -9.33 6.02
N ASN A 25 1.55 -8.49 6.47
CA ASN A 25 0.56 -8.88 7.45
C ASN A 25 -0.37 -9.97 6.87
N PRO A 26 -0.57 -11.11 7.57
CA PRO A 26 -1.35 -12.23 7.05
C PRO A 26 -2.83 -11.87 6.81
N VAL A 27 -3.42 -11.01 7.64
CA VAL A 27 -4.80 -10.52 7.46
C VAL A 27 -4.91 -9.70 6.18
N VAL A 28 -3.95 -8.80 5.93
CA VAL A 28 -3.93 -7.97 4.72
C VAL A 28 -3.78 -8.85 3.48
N LYS A 29 -2.92 -9.87 3.51
CA LYS A 29 -2.76 -10.82 2.39
C LYS A 29 -4.04 -11.62 2.13
N LEU A 30 -4.70 -12.11 3.18
CA LEU A 30 -5.93 -12.89 3.03
C LEU A 30 -7.06 -12.07 2.42
N ILE A 31 -7.19 -10.80 2.81
CA ILE A 31 -8.14 -9.86 2.20
C ILE A 31 -7.75 -9.56 0.75
N ALA A 32 -6.45 -9.37 0.49
CA ALA A 32 -5.96 -9.13 -0.87
C ALA A 32 -6.28 -10.30 -1.81
N ASP A 33 -6.06 -11.53 -1.34
CA ASP A 33 -6.37 -12.76 -2.09
C ASP A 33 -7.88 -12.90 -2.35
N LYS A 34 -8.72 -12.62 -1.34
CA LYS A 34 -10.18 -12.64 -1.45
C LYS A 34 -10.71 -11.71 -2.54
N HIS A 35 -10.11 -10.52 -2.67
CA HIS A 35 -10.53 -9.50 -3.65
C HIS A 35 -9.72 -9.53 -4.95
N HIS A 36 -8.76 -10.46 -5.09
CA HIS A 36 -7.83 -10.56 -6.22
C HIS A 36 -7.07 -9.26 -6.52
N VAL A 37 -6.65 -8.56 -5.45
CA VAL A 37 -5.89 -7.30 -5.50
C VAL A 37 -4.58 -7.44 -4.75
N THR A 38 -3.73 -6.43 -4.79
CA THR A 38 -2.48 -6.40 -4.02
C THR A 38 -2.71 -5.95 -2.57
N PRO A 39 -1.87 -6.37 -1.61
CA PRO A 39 -1.92 -5.88 -0.23
C PRO A 39 -1.86 -4.35 -0.12
N ALA A 40 -1.13 -3.69 -1.02
CA ALA A 40 -1.05 -2.23 -1.07
C ALA A 40 -2.40 -1.58 -1.41
N GLN A 41 -3.14 -2.15 -2.38
CA GLN A 41 -4.46 -1.67 -2.75
C GLN A 41 -5.45 -1.80 -1.59
N VAL A 42 -5.40 -2.91 -0.84
CA VAL A 42 -6.22 -3.11 0.36
C VAL A 42 -5.97 -2.02 1.40
N LEU A 43 -4.70 -1.73 1.71
CA LEU A 43 -4.34 -0.71 2.70
C LEU A 43 -4.76 0.70 2.27
N ILE A 44 -4.55 1.06 1.00
CA ILE A 44 -4.99 2.34 0.45
C ILE A 44 -6.52 2.44 0.53
N ARG A 45 -7.23 1.38 0.13
CA ARG A 45 -8.70 1.34 0.16
C ARG A 45 -9.24 1.49 1.58
N TYR A 46 -8.64 0.79 2.55
CA TYR A 46 -9.01 0.89 3.95
C TYR A 46 -8.89 2.32 4.48
N CYS A 47 -7.79 3.02 4.18
CA CYS A 47 -7.62 4.42 4.58
C CYS A 47 -8.65 5.35 3.94
N ILE A 48 -8.96 5.16 2.65
CA ILE A 48 -9.99 5.95 1.94
C ILE A 48 -11.36 5.77 2.61
N GLU A 49 -11.75 4.54 2.98
CA GLU A 49 -13.02 4.27 3.67
C GLU A 49 -13.07 4.81 5.11
N LYS A 50 -11.92 5.12 5.70
CA LYS A 50 -11.79 5.83 6.98
C LYS A 50 -11.70 7.35 6.83
N GLU A 51 -11.95 7.87 5.62
CA GLU A 51 -11.85 9.29 5.27
C GLU A 51 -10.44 9.88 5.50
N VAL A 52 -9.40 9.03 5.45
CA VAL A 52 -8.00 9.43 5.57
C VAL A 52 -7.40 9.63 4.18
N VAL A 53 -6.84 10.82 3.93
CA VAL A 53 -6.16 11.13 2.66
C VAL A 53 -4.85 10.34 2.58
N VAL A 54 -4.70 9.54 1.51
CA VAL A 54 -3.47 8.75 1.24
C VAL A 54 -2.78 9.28 -0.01
N ILE A 55 -1.45 9.44 0.07
CA ILE A 55 -0.60 9.83 -1.07
C ILE A 55 0.40 8.70 -1.32
N PRO A 56 0.05 7.68 -2.13
CA PRO A 56 0.95 6.57 -2.37
C PRO A 56 2.10 7.01 -3.29
N ARG A 57 3.34 6.96 -2.76
CA ARG A 57 4.54 7.29 -3.54
C ARG A 57 4.99 6.06 -4.34
N SER A 58 5.01 6.16 -5.67
CA SER A 58 5.63 5.16 -6.55
C SER A 58 6.38 5.83 -7.70
N PHE A 59 7.51 5.24 -8.12
CA PHE A 59 8.23 5.58 -9.34
C PHE A 59 8.13 4.47 -10.41
N ASN A 60 7.48 3.35 -10.08
CA ASN A 60 7.19 2.27 -11.01
C ASN A 60 5.77 2.50 -11.57
N GLU A 61 5.67 2.61 -12.88
CA GLU A 61 4.44 2.88 -13.61
C GLU A 61 3.36 1.82 -13.37
N GLU A 62 3.72 0.53 -13.31
CA GLU A 62 2.77 -0.55 -13.04
C GLU A 62 2.15 -0.40 -11.65
N ARG A 63 2.97 -0.05 -10.65
CA ARG A 63 2.49 0.23 -9.29
C ARG A 63 1.67 1.50 -9.21
N MET A 64 1.96 2.51 -10.04
CA MET A 64 1.13 3.71 -10.10
C MET A 64 -0.27 3.38 -10.63
N LYS A 65 -0.37 2.58 -11.70
CA LYS A 65 -1.66 2.10 -12.24
C LYS A 65 -2.42 1.27 -11.21
N CYS A 66 -1.75 0.28 -10.61
CA CYS A 66 -2.33 -0.57 -9.59
C CYS A 66 -2.86 0.22 -8.37
N ASN A 67 -2.13 1.25 -7.91
CA ASN A 67 -2.58 2.11 -6.82
C ASN A 67 -3.80 2.98 -7.17
N GLN A 68 -4.06 3.25 -8.46
CA GLN A 68 -5.25 4.01 -8.91
C GLN A 68 -6.50 3.13 -8.99
N GLU A 69 -6.34 1.82 -9.19
CA GLU A 69 -7.44 0.85 -9.30
C GLU A 69 -8.13 0.54 -7.96
N VAL A 70 -7.73 1.20 -6.87
CA VAL A 70 -8.32 1.04 -5.52
C VAL A 70 -9.80 1.43 -5.44
N PHE A 71 -10.33 2.10 -6.46
CA PHE A 71 -11.74 2.45 -6.56
C PHE A 71 -12.61 1.36 -7.21
N ASN A 72 -11.99 0.32 -7.79
CA ASN A 72 -12.70 -0.75 -8.52
C ASN A 72 -13.25 -1.85 -7.61
N PHE A 73 -12.96 -1.80 -6.31
CA PHE A 73 -13.48 -2.75 -5.31
C PHE A 73 -13.82 -2.00 -4.01
N ALA A 74 -14.50 -2.69 -3.10
CA ALA A 74 -14.82 -2.19 -1.76
C ALA A 74 -14.57 -3.28 -0.73
N LEU A 75 -14.16 -2.87 0.47
CA LEU A 75 -14.03 -3.79 1.59
C LEU A 75 -15.42 -4.07 2.17
N ASP A 76 -15.71 -5.33 2.49
CA ASP A 76 -16.95 -5.67 3.18
C ASP A 76 -16.82 -5.48 4.71
N GLU A 77 -17.91 -5.67 5.44
CA GLU A 77 -17.92 -5.50 6.90
C GLU A 77 -16.99 -6.50 7.60
N THR A 78 -16.81 -7.70 7.05
CA THR A 78 -15.92 -8.72 7.62
C THR A 78 -14.46 -8.28 7.48
N ASP A 79 -14.08 -7.77 6.31
CA ASP A 79 -12.74 -7.26 6.05
C ASP A 79 -12.41 -6.06 6.96
N LYS A 80 -13.37 -5.14 7.12
CA LYS A 80 -13.22 -3.97 8.00
C LYS A 80 -13.08 -4.37 9.47
N THR A 81 -13.83 -5.38 9.89
CA THR A 81 -13.75 -5.89 11.26
C THR A 81 -12.40 -6.56 11.52
N ALA A 82 -11.82 -7.24 10.53
CA ALA A 82 -10.50 -7.85 10.63
C ALA A 82 -9.37 -6.82 10.85
N PHE A 83 -9.54 -5.56 10.43
CA PHE A 83 -8.61 -4.46 10.73
C PHE A 83 -8.80 -3.85 12.13
N SER A 84 -9.97 -4.03 12.74
CA SER A 84 -10.34 -3.35 14.00
C SER A 84 -9.96 -4.14 15.26
N PHE A 85 -9.58 -5.41 15.13
CA PHE A 85 -9.14 -6.26 16.23
C PHE A 85 -7.67 -6.60 16.08
N GLY A 86 -6.82 -5.77 16.71
CA GLY A 86 -5.41 -6.02 16.98
C GLY A 86 -5.13 -5.81 18.46
#